data_AF-A0AA38CSU9-F1
#
_entry.id   AF-A0AA38CSU9-F1
#
_cell.length_a   1.000
_cell.length_b   1.000
_cell.length_c   1.000
_cell.angle_alpha   90.00
_cell.angle_beta   90.00
_cell.angle_gamma   90.00
#
_symmetry.space_group_name_H-M   'P 1'
#
loop_
_entity.id
_entity.type
_entity.pdbx_description
1 polymer ?
#
loop_
_entity_poly.entity_id
_entity_poly.type
_entity_poly.pdbx_seq_one_letter_code
_entity_poly.pdbx_strand_id
1 'polypeptide(L)'
;MCHSFEFEDVRKLAAELMGRLHPEVMFPLIEECLERATLSRDIPKLKACLFAICSSLVIRGKESALHPVMIKVRHFITTVLLWPCLDSDEVLKAQHGCIDCLALMICSEFGISDTNLPSSQSSNPDTPQKKSRLIEEVIDQPDHATLQSNAVAESVISAVIRSLTLQQETLPFIISKEPHSSISDDGQKTSIPMTFRLCMANVLISACQKISRSGKSLLSSMTLPALIDFVRVSDNPQMRSACLQVVFTAVYHLKSFVLPYANDLLRLSIDALRNRGLAEERIVGAKLMASLMASDEVVVKEIAPNLMDAK
;
A
#
# COMPACT_ATOMS: atom_id res chain seq x y z
N MET A 1 -26.85 -9.61 -31.78
CA MET A 1 -25.83 -8.72 -31.18
C MET A 1 -25.70 -9.13 -29.73
N CYS A 2 -24.68 -9.91 -29.39
CA CYS A 2 -24.31 -10.15 -27.99
C CYS A 2 -23.69 -8.84 -27.50
N HIS A 3 -24.29 -8.20 -26.49
CA HIS A 3 -23.94 -6.85 -26.09
C HIS A 3 -22.56 -6.86 -25.42
N SER A 4 -21.70 -5.86 -25.67
CA SER A 4 -20.34 -5.79 -25.09
C SER A 4 -20.31 -5.90 -23.56
N PHE A 5 -21.42 -5.56 -22.90
CA PHE A 5 -21.64 -5.70 -21.47
C PHE A 5 -21.71 -7.16 -21.00
N GLU A 6 -22.31 -8.06 -21.77
CA GLU A 6 -22.42 -9.49 -21.41
C GLU A 6 -21.03 -10.14 -21.33
N PHE A 7 -20.09 -9.72 -22.19
CA PHE A 7 -18.70 -10.18 -22.14
C PHE A 7 -17.92 -9.64 -20.94
N GLU A 8 -18.27 -8.45 -20.44
CA GLU A 8 -17.64 -7.86 -19.26
C GLU A 8 -18.08 -8.57 -17.97
N ASP A 9 -19.38 -8.85 -17.84
CA ASP A 9 -19.92 -9.55 -16.67
C ASP A 9 -19.45 -11.00 -16.60
N VAL A 10 -19.39 -11.70 -17.75
CA VAL A 10 -18.80 -13.04 -17.83
C VAL A 10 -17.32 -13.02 -17.45
N ARG A 11 -16.57 -12.00 -17.88
CA ARG A 11 -15.15 -11.86 -17.53
C ARG A 11 -14.96 -11.62 -16.02
N LYS A 12 -15.76 -10.76 -15.41
CA LYS A 12 -15.73 -10.50 -13.97
C LYS A 12 -16.08 -11.76 -13.17
N LEU A 13 -17.14 -12.46 -13.55
CA LEU A 13 -17.54 -13.71 -12.89
C LEU A 13 -16.45 -14.78 -13.02
N ALA A 14 -15.88 -14.96 -14.22
CA ALA A 14 -14.80 -15.90 -14.44
C ALA A 14 -13.56 -15.54 -13.59
N ALA A 15 -13.23 -14.25 -13.49
CA ALA A 15 -12.15 -13.78 -12.63
C ALA A 15 -12.45 -14.00 -11.14
N GLU A 16 -13.68 -13.81 -10.68
CA GLU A 16 -14.08 -14.11 -9.30
C GLU A 16 -13.92 -15.60 -8.98
N LEU A 17 -14.43 -16.48 -9.86
CA LEU A 17 -14.34 -17.93 -9.70
C LEU A 17 -12.89 -18.39 -9.69
N MET A 18 -12.07 -17.82 -10.58
CA MET A 18 -10.64 -18.11 -10.61
C MET A 18 -9.96 -17.64 -9.31
N GLY A 19 -10.33 -16.47 -8.77
CA GLY A 19 -9.87 -15.96 -7.48
C GLY A 19 -10.26 -16.82 -6.25
N ARG A 20 -11.22 -17.74 -6.41
CA ARG A 20 -11.62 -18.70 -5.36
C ARG A 20 -10.78 -19.98 -5.40
N LEU A 21 -10.07 -20.26 -6.49
CA LEU A 21 -9.20 -21.44 -6.59
C LEU A 21 -8.06 -21.39 -5.56
N HIS A 22 -7.43 -22.54 -5.31
CA HIS A 22 -6.27 -22.61 -4.41
C HIS A 22 -5.10 -21.78 -4.99
N PRO A 23 -4.36 -21.01 -4.17
CA PRO A 23 -3.22 -20.18 -4.60
C PRO A 23 -2.23 -20.89 -5.52
N GLU A 24 -1.82 -22.10 -5.15
CA GLU A 24 -0.88 -22.94 -5.90
C GLU A 24 -1.35 -23.31 -7.31
N VAL A 25 -2.67 -23.30 -7.56
CA VAL A 25 -3.23 -23.59 -8.89
C VAL A 25 -3.44 -22.30 -9.67
N MET A 26 -3.98 -21.28 -9.00
CA MET A 26 -4.37 -20.02 -9.62
C MET A 26 -3.16 -19.17 -10.03
N PHE A 27 -2.20 -19.01 -9.12
CA PHE A 27 -1.16 -18.00 -9.29
C PHE A 27 -0.19 -18.27 -10.44
N PRO A 28 0.23 -19.51 -10.75
CA PRO A 28 1.02 -19.77 -11.94
C PRO A 28 0.33 -19.33 -13.25
N LEU A 29 -0.99 -19.58 -13.36
CA LEU A 29 -1.79 -19.19 -14.53
C LEU A 29 -1.96 -17.67 -14.62
N ILE A 30 -2.21 -17.04 -13.46
CA ILE A 30 -2.36 -15.60 -13.35
C ILE A 30 -1.06 -14.87 -13.65
N GLU A 31 0.07 -15.37 -13.19
CA GLU A 31 1.39 -14.79 -13.45
C GLU A 31 1.61 -14.66 -14.96
N GLU A 32 1.47 -15.77 -15.69
CA GLU A 32 1.68 -15.82 -17.14
C GLU A 32 0.68 -14.93 -17.90
N CYS A 33 -0.58 -14.91 -17.44
CA CYS A 33 -1.60 -14.05 -18.04
C CYS A 33 -1.35 -12.57 -17.80
N LEU A 34 -0.90 -12.22 -16.58
CA LEU A 34 -0.63 -10.86 -16.14
C LEU A 34 0.62 -10.31 -16.84
N GLU A 35 1.66 -11.11 -16.97
CA GLU A 35 2.87 -10.77 -17.74
C GLU A 35 2.52 -10.42 -19.18
N ARG A 36 1.83 -11.33 -19.88
CA ARG A 36 1.41 -11.11 -21.28
C ARG A 36 0.51 -9.89 -21.41
N ALA A 37 -0.45 -9.71 -20.50
CA ALA A 37 -1.35 -8.56 -20.52
C ALA A 37 -0.60 -7.24 -20.31
N THR A 38 0.43 -7.24 -19.46
CA THR A 38 1.29 -6.07 -19.21
C THR A 38 2.13 -5.74 -20.45
N LEU A 39 2.79 -6.74 -21.04
CA LEU A 39 3.65 -6.52 -22.22
C LEU A 39 2.84 -6.06 -23.46
N SER A 40 1.65 -6.64 -23.67
CA SER A 40 0.78 -6.31 -24.81
C SER A 40 -0.16 -5.12 -24.56
N ARG A 41 -0.18 -4.55 -23.35
CA ARG A 41 -1.13 -3.53 -22.89
C ARG A 41 -2.60 -3.95 -23.09
N ASP A 42 -2.90 -5.23 -22.89
CA ASP A 42 -4.27 -5.77 -22.90
C ASP A 42 -4.98 -5.42 -21.59
N ILE A 43 -5.60 -4.23 -21.56
CA ILE A 43 -6.30 -3.69 -20.39
C ILE A 43 -7.43 -4.62 -19.90
N PRO A 44 -8.32 -5.16 -20.76
CA PRO A 44 -9.32 -6.14 -20.35
C PRO A 44 -8.75 -7.35 -19.61
N LYS A 45 -7.68 -7.96 -20.15
CA LYS A 45 -7.05 -9.13 -19.54
C LYS A 45 -6.33 -8.78 -18.25
N LEU A 46 -5.66 -7.63 -18.22
CA LEU A 46 -5.02 -7.08 -17.02
C LEU A 46 -6.04 -6.91 -15.88
N LYS A 47 -7.18 -6.25 -16.17
CA LYS A 47 -8.28 -6.06 -15.20
C LYS A 47 -8.82 -7.39 -14.67
N ALA A 48 -9.01 -8.40 -15.53
CA ALA A 48 -9.43 -9.72 -15.11
C ALA A 48 -8.42 -10.40 -14.16
N CYS A 49 -7.12 -10.31 -14.48
CA CYS A 49 -6.07 -10.86 -13.62
C CYS A 49 -6.05 -10.17 -12.26
N LEU A 50 -6.09 -8.83 -12.24
CA LEU A 50 -6.13 -8.05 -11.00
C LEU A 50 -7.38 -8.38 -10.18
N PHE A 51 -8.55 -8.51 -10.81
CA PHE A 51 -9.78 -8.85 -10.11
C PHE A 51 -9.71 -10.23 -9.44
N ALA A 52 -9.13 -11.23 -10.12
CA ALA A 52 -8.94 -12.54 -9.53
C ALA A 52 -7.94 -12.54 -8.36
N ILE A 53 -6.82 -11.81 -8.50
CA ILE A 53 -5.84 -11.62 -7.42
C ILE A 53 -6.52 -10.94 -6.21
N CYS A 54 -7.22 -9.84 -6.43
CA CYS A 54 -7.96 -9.13 -5.39
C CYS A 54 -8.99 -10.03 -4.70
N SER A 55 -9.73 -10.85 -5.48
CA SER A 55 -10.67 -11.82 -4.93
C SER A 55 -9.96 -12.84 -4.04
N SER A 56 -8.83 -13.39 -4.48
CA SER A 56 -8.00 -14.30 -3.68
C SER A 56 -7.49 -13.65 -2.39
N LEU A 57 -7.02 -12.39 -2.46
CA LEU A 57 -6.56 -11.63 -1.31
C LEU A 57 -7.68 -11.39 -0.29
N VAL A 58 -8.90 -11.11 -0.75
CA VAL A 58 -10.06 -10.93 0.13
C VAL A 58 -10.49 -12.25 0.78
N ILE A 59 -10.50 -13.35 0.03
CA ILE A 59 -10.98 -14.65 0.52
C ILE A 59 -9.97 -15.33 1.44
N ARG A 60 -8.69 -15.31 1.07
CA ARG A 60 -7.62 -16.10 1.71
C ARG A 60 -6.65 -15.25 2.53
N GLY A 61 -6.76 -13.92 2.44
CA GLY A 61 -5.95 -12.99 3.22
C GLY A 61 -4.46 -13.25 3.04
N LYS A 62 -3.81 -13.49 4.17
CA LYS A 62 -2.36 -13.65 4.29
C LYS A 62 -1.80 -14.83 3.49
N GLU A 63 -2.56 -15.92 3.33
CA GLU A 63 -2.15 -17.08 2.52
C GLU A 63 -1.86 -16.66 1.06
N SER A 64 -2.73 -15.83 0.48
CA SER A 64 -2.52 -15.29 -0.87
C SER A 64 -1.43 -14.22 -0.90
N ALA A 65 -1.38 -13.33 0.09
CA ALA A 65 -0.42 -12.24 0.12
C ALA A 65 1.04 -12.71 0.25
N LEU A 66 1.28 -13.83 0.94
CA LEU A 66 2.63 -14.39 1.13
C LEU A 66 3.06 -15.36 0.03
N HIS A 67 2.21 -15.64 -0.95
CA HIS A 67 2.56 -16.56 -2.03
C HIS A 67 3.72 -15.99 -2.88
N PRO A 68 4.74 -16.79 -3.27
CA PRO A 68 5.95 -16.29 -3.94
C PRO A 68 5.68 -15.48 -5.23
N VAL A 69 4.63 -15.85 -5.97
CA VAL A 69 4.19 -15.14 -7.19
C VAL A 69 3.84 -13.67 -6.93
N MET A 70 3.44 -13.31 -5.71
CA MET A 70 3.14 -11.91 -5.36
C MET A 70 4.32 -10.98 -5.60
N ILE A 71 5.56 -11.45 -5.50
CA ILE A 71 6.74 -10.65 -5.84
C ILE A 71 6.70 -10.21 -7.30
N LYS A 72 6.35 -11.13 -8.21
CA LYS A 72 6.22 -10.84 -9.65
C LYS A 72 4.94 -10.06 -9.96
N VAL A 73 3.84 -10.33 -9.26
CA VAL A 73 2.61 -9.51 -9.42
C VAL A 73 2.90 -8.04 -9.09
N ARG A 74 3.65 -7.77 -8.01
CA ARG A 74 4.09 -6.40 -7.67
C ARG A 74 4.92 -5.77 -8.79
N HIS A 75 5.75 -6.55 -9.49
CA HIS A 75 6.50 -6.09 -10.65
C HIS A 75 5.58 -5.57 -11.73
N PHE A 76 4.64 -6.40 -12.17
CA PHE A 76 3.72 -6.05 -13.26
C PHE A 76 2.84 -4.87 -12.89
N ILE A 77 2.32 -4.83 -11.65
CA ILE A 77 1.58 -3.68 -11.13
C ILE A 77 2.42 -2.40 -11.21
N THR A 78 3.67 -2.43 -10.76
CA THR A 78 4.57 -1.27 -10.79
C THR A 78 4.80 -0.79 -12.23
N THR A 79 4.98 -1.72 -13.16
CA THR A 79 5.12 -1.42 -14.60
C THR A 79 3.87 -0.74 -15.17
N VAL A 80 2.67 -1.20 -14.82
CA VAL A 80 1.40 -0.58 -15.23
C VAL A 80 1.23 0.82 -14.65
N LEU A 81 1.60 1.02 -13.39
CA LEU A 81 1.54 2.34 -12.73
C LEU A 81 2.50 3.37 -13.36
N LEU A 82 3.51 2.91 -14.10
CA LEU A 82 4.42 3.77 -14.86
C LEU A 82 3.98 4.00 -16.31
N TRP A 83 2.88 3.39 -16.77
CA TRP A 83 2.38 3.67 -18.11
C TRP A 83 2.01 5.15 -18.28
N PRO A 84 2.32 5.74 -19.45
CA PRO A 84 1.98 7.13 -19.71
C PRO A 84 0.45 7.26 -19.82
N CYS A 85 -0.11 8.17 -19.02
CA CYS A 85 -1.53 8.51 -19.05
C CYS A 85 -1.80 9.49 -20.21
N LEU A 86 -1.71 8.99 -21.45
CA LEU A 86 -2.06 9.77 -22.65
C LEU A 86 -3.60 9.79 -22.79
N ASP A 87 -4.28 10.54 -21.92
CA ASP A 87 -5.73 10.85 -21.90
C ASP A 87 -6.72 9.68 -22.09
N SER A 88 -6.26 8.43 -21.99
CA SER A 88 -7.11 7.25 -22.11
C SER A 88 -7.67 6.85 -20.75
N ASP A 89 -8.99 7.06 -20.58
CA ASP A 89 -9.79 6.64 -19.42
C ASP A 89 -9.55 5.16 -19.05
N GLU A 90 -9.25 4.30 -20.02
CA GLU A 90 -9.00 2.88 -19.78
C GLU A 90 -7.66 2.59 -19.08
N VAL A 91 -6.61 3.37 -19.36
CA VAL A 91 -5.31 3.24 -18.67
C VAL A 91 -5.44 3.68 -17.21
N LEU A 92 -6.16 4.79 -16.97
CA LEU A 92 -6.42 5.28 -15.61
C LEU A 92 -7.22 4.24 -14.79
N LYS A 93 -8.23 3.61 -15.39
CA LYS A 93 -8.97 2.51 -14.73
C LYS A 93 -8.07 1.31 -14.41
N ALA A 94 -7.15 0.96 -15.30
CA ALA A 94 -6.19 -0.11 -15.05
C ALA A 94 -5.26 0.23 -13.87
N GLN A 95 -4.72 1.46 -13.85
CA GLN A 95 -3.88 1.95 -12.75
C GLN A 95 -4.64 2.01 -11.43
N HIS A 96 -5.93 2.37 -11.44
CA HIS A 96 -6.76 2.33 -10.25
C HIS A 96 -6.94 0.88 -9.74
N GLY A 97 -7.14 -0.08 -10.63
CA GLY A 97 -7.14 -1.51 -10.28
C GLY A 97 -5.82 -1.97 -9.66
N CYS A 98 -4.68 -1.48 -10.16
CA CYS A 98 -3.36 -1.72 -9.58
C CYS A 98 -3.21 -1.12 -8.17
N ILE A 99 -3.68 0.12 -7.97
CA ILE A 99 -3.69 0.79 -6.66
C ILE A 99 -4.49 -0.03 -5.65
N ASP A 100 -5.68 -0.48 -6.05
CA ASP A 100 -6.55 -1.27 -5.19
C ASP A 100 -5.99 -2.66 -4.87
N CYS A 101 -5.31 -3.28 -5.82
CA CYS A 101 -4.64 -4.56 -5.61
C CYS A 101 -3.50 -4.43 -4.58
N LEU A 102 -2.64 -3.41 -4.70
CA LEU A 102 -1.59 -3.15 -3.70
C LEU A 102 -2.17 -2.84 -2.32
N ALA A 103 -3.25 -2.06 -2.25
CA ALA A 103 -3.91 -1.76 -0.99
C ALA A 103 -4.46 -3.03 -0.31
N LEU A 104 -5.05 -3.95 -1.09
CA LEU A 104 -5.49 -5.25 -0.58
C LEU A 104 -4.32 -6.13 -0.15
N MET A 105 -3.19 -6.11 -0.86
CA MET A 105 -1.99 -6.82 -0.41
C MET A 105 -1.53 -6.32 0.97
N ILE A 106 -1.45 -5.00 1.16
CA ILE A 106 -1.14 -4.39 2.48
C ILE A 106 -2.15 -4.85 3.54
N CYS A 107 -3.45 -4.79 3.23
CA CYS A 107 -4.48 -5.22 4.17
C CYS A 107 -4.34 -6.70 4.55
N SER A 108 -4.01 -7.55 3.58
CA SER A 108 -3.84 -8.99 3.78
C SER A 108 -2.54 -9.36 4.50
N GLU A 109 -1.47 -8.57 4.39
CA GLU A 109 -0.24 -8.75 5.20
C GLU A 109 -0.52 -8.63 6.70
N PHE A 110 -1.44 -7.72 7.05
CA PHE A 110 -1.84 -7.43 8.43
C PHE A 110 -3.05 -8.23 8.91
N GLY A 111 -3.65 -9.03 8.03
CA GLY A 111 -4.66 -10.00 8.41
C GLY A 111 -4.06 -11.02 9.37
N ILE A 112 -4.49 -10.99 10.63
CA ILE A 112 -4.33 -12.13 11.52
C ILE A 112 -5.15 -13.25 10.87
N SER A 113 -4.56 -14.43 10.68
CA SER A 113 -5.34 -15.61 10.33
C SER A 113 -6.33 -15.85 11.47
N ASP A 114 -7.57 -15.40 11.30
CA ASP A 114 -8.68 -15.87 12.12
C ASP A 114 -8.96 -17.33 11.74
N THR A 115 -8.04 -18.23 12.10
CA THR A 115 -8.35 -19.66 12.22
C THR A 115 -9.21 -19.83 13.48
N ASN A 116 -10.44 -19.30 13.44
CA ASN A 116 -11.51 -19.67 14.34
C ASN A 116 -12.46 -20.60 13.57
N LEU A 117 -12.07 -21.87 13.49
CA LEU A 117 -13.03 -22.96 13.29
C LEU A 117 -13.94 -22.98 14.54
N PRO A 118 -15.25 -23.30 14.45
CA PRO A 118 -16.13 -23.27 15.61
C PRO A 118 -15.62 -24.26 16.65
N SER A 119 -15.29 -23.76 17.85
CA SER A 119 -14.98 -24.59 18.99
C SER A 119 -16.23 -25.35 19.42
N SER A 120 -16.36 -26.58 18.92
CA SER A 120 -17.13 -27.62 19.60
C SER A 120 -16.54 -27.84 20.98
N GLN A 121 -17.40 -27.77 21.99
CA GLN A 121 -17.12 -27.96 23.39
C GLN A 121 -16.38 -29.29 23.64
N SER A 122 -15.21 -29.24 24.28
CA SER A 122 -14.85 -30.23 25.31
C SER A 122 -13.76 -29.65 26.22
N SER A 123 -14.09 -29.58 27.50
CA SER A 123 -13.26 -29.23 28.64
C SER A 123 -12.03 -30.13 28.77
N ASN A 124 -10.85 -29.54 28.96
CA ASN A 124 -9.85 -29.99 29.94
C ASN A 124 -8.81 -28.86 30.18
N PRO A 125 -8.51 -28.50 31.44
CA PRO A 125 -7.44 -27.58 31.79
C PRO A 125 -6.18 -28.38 32.09
N ASP A 126 -5.13 -28.28 31.28
CA ASP A 126 -3.73 -28.52 31.67
C ASP A 126 -2.81 -28.45 30.44
N THR A 127 -2.25 -27.27 30.13
CA THR A 127 -0.85 -27.11 29.64
C THR A 127 -0.49 -25.62 29.46
N PRO A 128 0.78 -25.23 29.71
CA PRO A 128 1.15 -23.84 29.98
C PRO A 128 1.38 -22.98 28.74
N GLN A 129 1.06 -21.70 28.91
CA GLN A 129 1.16 -20.56 28.00
C GLN A 129 2.49 -20.51 27.22
N LYS A 130 2.44 -20.58 25.88
CA LYS A 130 3.58 -20.25 25.02
C LYS A 130 3.43 -18.81 24.50
N LYS A 131 4.09 -17.90 25.22
CA LYS A 131 4.25 -16.48 24.86
C LYS A 131 4.90 -16.33 23.49
N SER A 132 4.27 -15.50 22.67
CA SER A 132 4.84 -14.75 21.54
C SER A 132 6.23 -14.21 21.88
N ARG A 133 7.24 -14.52 21.06
CA ARG A 133 8.51 -13.78 21.00
C ARG A 133 8.77 -13.41 19.54
N LEU A 134 8.67 -12.11 19.27
CA LEU A 134 9.30 -11.44 18.14
C LEU A 134 10.68 -10.96 18.59
N ILE A 135 11.68 -11.24 17.74
CA ILE A 135 12.88 -10.44 17.43
C ILE A 135 13.76 -9.99 18.60
N GLU A 136 14.93 -10.63 18.72
CA GLU A 136 16.21 -9.98 19.08
C GLU A 136 17.33 -10.97 18.76
N GLU A 137 18.24 -10.62 17.84
CA GLU A 137 19.67 -10.88 18.02
C GLU A 137 20.51 -10.14 16.96
N VAL A 138 21.53 -9.45 17.46
CA VAL A 138 22.46 -8.55 16.76
C VAL A 138 23.81 -9.26 16.64
N ILE A 139 24.32 -9.29 15.40
CA ILE A 139 25.73 -9.20 14.90
C ILE A 139 26.86 -9.80 15.76
N ASP A 140 27.58 -10.77 15.19
CA ASP A 140 29.06 -10.75 15.09
C ASP A 140 29.56 -11.51 13.84
N GLN A 141 30.61 -10.98 13.19
CA GLN A 141 31.18 -11.31 11.85
C GLN A 141 32.10 -12.57 11.81
N PRO A 142 32.87 -12.83 10.73
CA PRO A 142 32.56 -13.03 9.31
C PRO A 142 33.08 -14.39 8.79
N ASP A 143 32.47 -14.97 7.75
CA ASP A 143 33.23 -15.90 6.90
C ASP A 143 32.70 -15.93 5.45
N HIS A 144 33.65 -15.83 4.52
CA HIS A 144 33.46 -15.84 3.08
C HIS A 144 32.95 -17.21 2.61
N ALA A 145 31.74 -17.24 2.02
CA ALA A 145 31.37 -18.03 0.83
C ALA A 145 29.89 -18.49 0.88
N THR A 146 28.96 -17.62 0.49
CA THR A 146 27.81 -17.96 -0.36
C THR A 146 27.06 -16.68 -0.72
N LEU A 147 27.28 -16.17 -1.93
CA LEU A 147 26.55 -15.06 -2.53
C LEU A 147 25.15 -15.55 -2.97
N GLN A 148 24.32 -15.91 -2.00
CA GLN A 148 22.89 -16.09 -2.17
C GLN A 148 22.21 -15.83 -0.82
N SER A 149 22.41 -14.61 -0.32
CA SER A 149 21.71 -14.12 0.86
C SER A 149 20.22 -14.08 0.55
N ASN A 150 19.46 -14.80 1.37
CA ASN A 150 18.01 -14.69 1.51
C ASN A 150 17.67 -13.22 1.83
N ALA A 151 17.51 -12.40 0.79
CA ALA A 151 16.94 -11.07 0.92
C ALA A 151 15.53 -11.26 1.46
N VAL A 152 15.31 -10.89 2.72
CA VAL A 152 13.98 -10.81 3.33
C VAL A 152 13.13 -9.99 2.36
N ALA A 153 12.12 -10.61 1.76
CA ALA A 153 11.25 -9.92 0.82
C ALA A 153 10.66 -8.69 1.52
N GLU A 154 11.00 -7.48 1.04
CA GLU A 154 10.46 -6.22 1.56
C GLU A 154 8.93 -6.31 1.58
N SER A 155 8.30 -6.01 2.72
CA SER A 155 6.84 -5.99 2.83
C SER A 155 6.24 -4.95 1.89
N VAL A 156 5.02 -5.19 1.41
CA VAL A 156 4.36 -4.31 0.43
C VAL A 156 4.24 -2.90 0.96
N ILE A 157 3.84 -2.75 2.23
CA ILE A 157 3.73 -1.43 2.85
C ILE A 157 5.06 -0.68 2.88
N SER A 158 6.17 -1.35 3.21
CA SER A 158 7.49 -0.71 3.28
C SER A 158 7.92 -0.23 1.89
N ALA A 159 7.72 -1.07 0.86
CA ALA A 159 8.00 -0.70 -0.53
C ALA A 159 7.16 0.50 -1.00
N VAL A 160 5.89 0.57 -0.61
CA VAL A 160 4.97 1.67 -0.96
C VAL A 160 5.37 2.96 -0.24
N ILE A 161 5.64 2.91 1.07
CA ILE A 161 6.10 4.07 1.85
C ILE A 161 7.42 4.59 1.28
N ARG A 162 8.38 3.69 1.05
CA ARG A 162 9.68 4.02 0.47
C ARG A 162 9.52 4.70 -0.90
N SER A 163 8.69 4.13 -1.77
CA SER A 163 8.41 4.70 -3.10
C SER A 163 7.71 6.07 -3.03
N LEU A 164 6.90 6.32 -2.00
CA LEU A 164 6.24 7.59 -1.78
C LEU A 164 7.20 8.66 -1.26
N THR A 165 8.05 8.33 -0.28
CA THR A 165 8.85 9.31 0.48
C THR A 165 10.25 9.53 -0.08
N LEU A 166 10.84 8.58 -0.81
CA LEU A 166 12.17 8.77 -1.39
C LEU A 166 12.16 9.73 -2.58
N GLN A 167 13.16 10.61 -2.59
CA GLN A 167 13.35 11.62 -3.65
C GLN A 167 14.36 11.16 -4.71
N GLN A 168 15.30 10.29 -4.36
CA GLN A 168 16.43 9.88 -5.21
C GLN A 168 16.77 8.40 -5.01
N GLU A 169 16.06 7.52 -5.70
CA GLU A 169 16.53 6.16 -5.98
C GLU A 169 16.21 5.82 -7.43
N THR A 170 17.15 5.15 -8.09
CA THR A 170 16.87 4.36 -9.29
C THR A 170 15.86 3.29 -8.88
N LEU A 171 14.69 3.22 -9.50
CA LEU A 171 13.74 2.13 -9.24
C LEU A 171 14.50 0.79 -9.35
N PRO A 172 14.73 0.05 -8.25
CA PRO A 172 15.63 -1.12 -8.29
C PRO A 172 15.06 -2.24 -9.14
N PHE A 173 13.79 -2.13 -9.54
CA PHE A 173 13.01 -3.24 -10.03
C PHE A 173 12.57 -3.15 -11.49
N ILE A 174 12.80 -2.03 -12.19
CA ILE A 174 12.25 -1.84 -13.55
C ILE A 174 13.32 -1.66 -14.64
N ILE A 175 14.56 -1.34 -14.29
CA ILE A 175 15.64 -1.29 -15.29
C ILE A 175 16.31 -2.66 -15.43
N SER A 176 15.54 -3.69 -15.79
CA SER A 176 16.12 -4.71 -16.66
C SER A 176 16.13 -4.09 -18.05
N LYS A 177 17.27 -3.51 -18.43
CA LYS A 177 17.52 -3.00 -19.79
C LYS A 177 17.00 -4.02 -20.80
N GLU A 178 16.13 -3.61 -21.72
CA GLU A 178 15.92 -4.39 -22.94
C GLU A 178 17.29 -4.65 -23.60
N PRO A 179 17.57 -5.86 -24.14
CA PRO A 179 18.92 -6.22 -24.61
C PRO A 179 19.42 -5.45 -25.85
N HIS A 180 18.69 -4.44 -26.34
CA HIS A 180 18.97 -3.79 -27.62
C HIS A 180 18.86 -2.27 -27.55
N SER A 181 19.65 -1.63 -26.70
CA SER A 181 20.08 -0.25 -26.99
C SER A 181 21.49 0.01 -26.45
N SER A 182 22.43 0.12 -27.38
CA SER A 182 23.77 0.63 -27.13
C SER A 182 23.68 2.15 -26.92
N ILE A 183 23.38 2.58 -25.70
CA ILE A 183 23.55 3.96 -25.29
C ILE A 183 24.38 3.97 -24.00
N SER A 184 25.42 4.80 -24.05
CA SER A 184 26.44 5.06 -23.05
C SER A 184 25.91 5.12 -21.62
N ASP A 185 26.65 4.45 -20.74
CA ASP A 185 26.57 4.51 -19.29
C ASP A 185 26.92 5.93 -18.82
N ASP A 186 25.93 6.82 -18.81
CA ASP A 186 25.96 8.04 -18.01
C ASP A 186 25.05 7.80 -16.80
N GLY A 187 25.58 8.00 -15.60
CA GLY A 187 24.97 7.69 -14.31
C GLY A 187 23.77 8.55 -13.95
N GLN A 188 22.81 8.70 -14.86
CA GLN A 188 21.54 9.36 -14.62
C GLN A 188 20.73 8.56 -13.60
N LYS A 189 20.84 8.97 -12.34
CA LYS A 189 19.86 8.67 -11.29
C LYS A 189 18.49 9.15 -11.79
N THR A 190 17.71 8.23 -12.36
CA THR A 190 16.35 8.52 -12.77
C THR A 190 15.50 8.63 -11.51
N SER A 191 15.05 9.84 -11.19
CA SER A 191 14.14 10.07 -10.07
C SER A 191 12.80 9.38 -10.34
N ILE A 192 12.19 8.82 -9.30
CA ILE A 192 10.88 8.18 -9.37
C ILE A 192 9.85 9.21 -9.88
N PRO A 193 9.11 8.92 -10.97
CA PRO A 193 8.14 9.86 -11.52
C PRO A 193 7.10 10.31 -10.49
N MET A 194 6.78 11.60 -10.48
CA MET A 194 5.81 12.19 -9.55
C MET A 194 4.45 11.47 -9.59
N THR A 195 3.96 11.14 -10.79
CA THR A 195 2.70 10.41 -11.01
C THR A 195 2.68 9.06 -10.32
N PHE A 196 3.80 8.34 -10.33
CA PHE A 196 3.94 7.07 -9.63
C PHE A 196 3.92 7.24 -8.11
N ARG A 197 4.60 8.27 -7.58
CA ARG A 197 4.57 8.60 -6.14
C ARG A 197 3.15 8.95 -5.68
N LEU A 198 2.40 9.69 -6.48
CA LEU A 198 0.99 9.98 -6.22
C LEU A 198 0.13 8.70 -6.23
N CYS A 199 0.45 7.70 -7.08
CA CYS A 199 -0.20 6.40 -7.01
C CYS A 199 0.08 5.69 -5.67
N MET A 200 1.30 5.77 -5.14
CA MET A 200 1.64 5.20 -3.83
C MET A 200 0.87 5.88 -2.69
N ALA A 201 0.66 7.20 -2.76
CA ALA A 201 -0.24 7.89 -1.83
C ALA A 201 -1.68 7.33 -1.90
N ASN A 202 -2.20 7.13 -3.12
CA ASN A 202 -3.53 6.54 -3.32
C ASN A 202 -3.63 5.09 -2.83
N VAL A 203 -2.54 4.31 -2.91
CA VAL A 203 -2.46 2.97 -2.30
C VAL A 203 -2.67 3.05 -0.79
N LEU A 204 -1.97 3.96 -0.10
CA LEU A 204 -2.11 4.13 1.35
C LEU A 204 -3.50 4.66 1.75
N ILE A 205 -4.10 5.55 0.95
CA ILE A 205 -5.48 6.02 1.13
C ILE A 205 -6.45 4.82 1.06
N SER A 206 -6.34 4.01 0.00
CA SER A 206 -7.19 2.83 -0.21
C SER A 206 -6.97 1.78 0.89
N ALA A 207 -5.73 1.59 1.35
CA ALA A 207 -5.41 0.70 2.47
C ALA A 207 -6.06 1.18 3.78
N CYS A 208 -5.98 2.47 4.12
CA CYS A 208 -6.64 3.03 5.31
C CYS A 208 -8.16 2.79 5.30
N GLN A 209 -8.79 2.88 4.13
CA GLN A 209 -10.22 2.67 3.97
C GLN A 209 -10.64 1.21 4.14
N LYS A 210 -9.81 0.26 3.68
CA LYS A 210 -10.13 -1.17 3.59
C LYS A 210 -9.61 -2.00 4.76
N ILE A 211 -8.66 -1.48 5.54
CA ILE A 211 -8.01 -2.24 6.61
C ILE A 211 -9.01 -2.71 7.68
N SER A 212 -8.87 -3.96 8.09
CA SER A 212 -9.63 -4.52 9.21
C SER A 212 -9.21 -3.87 10.54
N ARG A 213 -10.04 -4.00 11.58
CA ARG A 213 -9.73 -3.42 12.90
C ARG A 213 -8.40 -3.90 13.48
N SER A 214 -8.05 -5.18 13.29
CA SER A 214 -6.80 -5.78 13.80
C SER A 214 -5.56 -5.20 13.14
N GLY A 215 -5.64 -4.79 11.86
CA GLY A 215 -4.49 -4.22 11.14
C GLY A 215 -4.26 -2.72 11.40
N LYS A 216 -5.23 -1.99 11.98
CA LYS A 216 -5.16 -0.52 12.12
C LYS A 216 -3.95 -0.03 12.90
N SER A 217 -3.59 -0.72 13.99
CA SER A 217 -2.45 -0.34 14.83
C SER A 217 -1.11 -0.49 14.12
N LEU A 218 -0.97 -1.51 13.27
CA LEU A 218 0.26 -1.76 12.53
C LEU A 218 0.36 -0.84 11.31
N LEU A 219 -0.75 -0.63 10.61
CA LEU A 219 -0.82 0.33 9.51
C LEU A 219 -0.51 1.75 10.00
N SER A 220 -1.04 2.17 11.17
CA SER A 220 -0.75 3.49 11.74
C SER A 220 0.72 3.63 12.13
N SER A 221 1.31 2.62 12.77
CA SER A 221 2.69 2.69 13.25
C SER A 221 3.74 2.68 12.14
N MET A 222 3.46 2.01 11.02
CA MET A 222 4.35 2.02 9.86
C MET A 222 4.19 3.29 9.02
N THR A 223 2.95 3.78 8.84
CA THR A 223 2.65 4.85 7.89
C THR A 223 2.87 6.25 8.49
N LEU A 224 2.33 6.52 9.67
CA LEU A 224 2.25 7.89 10.19
C LEU A 224 3.62 8.52 10.47
N PRO A 225 4.58 7.86 11.15
CA PRO A 225 5.89 8.45 11.39
C PRO A 225 6.59 8.88 10.10
N ALA A 226 6.65 7.98 9.11
CA ALA A 226 7.32 8.22 7.84
C ALA A 226 6.71 9.41 7.06
N LEU A 227 5.37 9.53 7.07
CA LEU A 227 4.70 10.64 6.40
C LEU A 227 4.80 11.96 7.18
N ILE A 228 4.77 11.91 8.51
CA ILE A 228 4.96 13.09 9.35
C ILE A 228 6.34 13.70 9.09
N ASP A 229 7.39 12.87 9.11
CA ASP A 229 8.75 13.32 8.86
C ASP A 229 8.92 13.83 7.44
N PHE A 230 8.38 13.11 6.45
CA PHE A 230 8.46 13.54 5.05
C PHE A 230 7.78 14.88 4.81
N VAL A 231 6.57 15.11 5.34
CA VAL A 231 5.84 16.38 5.15
C VAL A 231 6.61 17.55 5.74
N ARG A 232 7.30 17.36 6.87
CA ARG A 232 8.11 18.41 7.53
C ARG A 232 9.31 18.85 6.72
N VAL A 233 9.94 17.92 5.99
CA VAL A 233 11.21 18.19 5.26
C VAL A 233 11.02 18.38 3.75
N SER A 234 9.85 18.04 3.20
CA SER A 234 9.64 18.10 1.75
C SER A 234 9.41 19.52 1.28
N ASP A 235 10.20 19.96 0.30
CA ASP A 235 9.99 21.25 -0.37
C ASP A 235 8.94 21.19 -1.49
N ASN A 236 8.47 19.99 -1.87
CA ASN A 236 7.51 19.82 -2.96
C ASN A 236 6.07 19.92 -2.41
N PRO A 237 5.32 20.99 -2.73
CA PRO A 237 4.00 21.20 -2.16
C PRO A 237 2.94 20.20 -2.64
N GLN A 238 3.09 19.68 -3.86
CA GLN A 238 2.17 18.66 -4.38
C GLN A 238 2.39 17.33 -3.64
N MET A 239 3.63 16.96 -3.34
CA MET A 239 3.92 15.78 -2.50
C MET A 239 3.47 15.96 -1.07
N ARG A 240 3.69 17.14 -0.47
CA ARG A 240 3.19 17.45 0.87
C ARG A 240 1.66 17.35 0.93
N SER A 241 0.95 17.94 -0.04
CA SER A 241 -0.52 17.85 -0.17
C SER A 241 -0.98 16.38 -0.25
N ALA A 242 -0.34 15.57 -1.10
CA ALA A 242 -0.66 14.15 -1.24
C ALA A 242 -0.43 13.37 0.06
N CYS A 243 0.70 13.57 0.75
CA CYS A 243 0.99 12.92 2.02
C CYS A 243 0.04 13.39 3.14
N LEU A 244 -0.29 14.68 3.19
CA LEU A 244 -1.31 15.21 4.10
C LEU A 244 -2.69 14.57 3.84
N GLN A 245 -3.02 14.29 2.58
CA GLN A 245 -4.27 13.62 2.22
C GLN A 245 -4.29 12.16 2.70
N VAL A 246 -3.16 11.46 2.64
CA VAL A 246 -3.01 10.13 3.27
C VAL A 246 -3.19 10.23 4.78
N VAL A 247 -2.52 11.19 5.42
CA VAL A 247 -2.58 11.41 6.87
C VAL A 247 -4.00 11.73 7.34
N PHE A 248 -4.71 12.62 6.65
CA PHE A 248 -6.13 12.88 6.88
C PHE A 248 -6.97 11.59 6.80
N THR A 249 -6.78 10.79 5.74
CA THR A 249 -7.50 9.53 5.55
C THR A 249 -7.19 8.54 6.69
N ALA A 250 -5.94 8.50 7.13
CA ALA A 250 -5.52 7.68 8.26
C ALA A 250 -6.21 8.12 9.56
N VAL A 251 -6.27 9.42 9.87
CA VAL A 251 -7.02 9.91 11.05
C VAL A 251 -8.49 9.50 10.98
N TYR A 252 -9.12 9.71 9.82
CA TYR A 252 -10.54 9.44 9.63
C TYR A 252 -10.88 7.93 9.78
N HIS A 253 -10.09 7.04 9.17
CA HIS A 253 -10.40 5.61 9.16
C HIS A 253 -9.74 4.82 10.28
N LEU A 254 -8.56 5.23 10.76
CA LEU A 254 -7.84 4.54 11.84
C LEU A 254 -8.27 5.02 13.23
N LYS A 255 -8.97 6.16 13.37
CA LYS A 255 -9.58 6.59 14.64
C LYS A 255 -8.59 6.59 15.81
N SER A 256 -8.97 6.10 17.00
CA SER A 256 -8.10 6.01 18.19
C SER A 256 -6.71 5.39 17.97
N PHE A 257 -6.49 4.61 16.91
CA PHE A 257 -5.18 4.04 16.59
C PHE A 257 -4.14 5.09 16.13
N VAL A 258 -4.55 6.35 15.92
CA VAL A 258 -3.65 7.48 15.65
C VAL A 258 -3.22 8.24 16.90
N LEU A 259 -3.74 7.89 18.08
CA LEU A 259 -3.49 8.58 19.35
C LEU A 259 -1.99 8.85 19.63
N PRO A 260 -1.05 7.91 19.39
CA PRO A 260 0.38 8.15 19.64
C PRO A 260 0.97 9.31 18.83
N TYR A 261 0.29 9.74 17.77
CA TYR A 261 0.76 10.76 16.83
C TYR A 261 -0.09 12.03 16.85
N ALA A 262 -1.14 12.09 17.69
CA ALA A 262 -2.18 13.11 17.62
C ALA A 262 -1.65 14.55 17.68
N ASN A 263 -0.65 14.81 18.52
CA ASN A 263 -0.04 16.14 18.64
C ASN A 263 0.81 16.53 17.42
N ASP A 264 1.55 15.59 16.84
CA ASP A 264 2.30 15.84 15.61
C ASP A 264 1.36 16.08 14.42
N LEU A 265 0.26 15.33 14.37
CA LEU A 265 -0.80 15.50 13.37
C LEU A 265 -1.49 16.87 13.49
N LEU A 266 -1.75 17.34 14.72
CA LEU A 266 -2.28 18.68 14.96
C LEU A 266 -1.29 19.75 14.47
N ARG A 267 0.00 19.61 14.77
CA ARG A 267 1.03 20.56 14.31
C ARG A 267 1.08 20.64 12.78
N LEU A 268 1.12 19.48 12.10
CA LEU A 268 1.10 19.45 10.63
C LEU A 268 -0.13 20.15 10.05
N SER A 269 -1.29 19.95 10.67
CA SER A 269 -2.54 20.60 10.29
C SER A 269 -2.45 22.14 10.43
N ILE A 270 -1.95 22.63 11.57
CA ILE A 270 -1.76 24.06 11.82
C ILE A 270 -0.74 24.65 10.83
N ASP A 271 0.37 23.96 10.60
CA ASP A 271 1.42 24.40 9.68
C ASP A 271 0.90 24.49 8.24
N ALA A 272 0.13 23.48 7.80
CA ALA A 272 -0.52 23.47 6.49
C ALA A 272 -1.52 24.63 6.33
N LEU A 273 -2.23 25.03 7.39
CA LEU A 273 -3.15 26.19 7.38
C LEU A 273 -2.41 27.53 7.37
N ARG A 274 -1.30 27.63 8.12
CA ARG A 274 -0.47 28.84 8.23
C ARG A 274 0.36 29.11 6.99
N ASN A 275 0.79 28.06 6.29
CA ASN A 275 1.54 28.18 5.06
C ASN A 275 0.71 28.95 4.02
N ARG A 276 1.21 30.14 3.61
CA ARG A 276 0.62 30.97 2.54
C ARG A 276 0.71 30.32 1.14
N GLY A 277 1.09 29.04 1.07
CA GLY A 277 1.25 28.25 -0.15
C GLY A 277 -0.06 27.74 -0.75
N LEU A 278 0.06 26.76 -1.64
CA LEU A 278 -1.01 26.20 -2.49
C LEU A 278 -2.32 25.95 -1.74
N ALA A 279 -3.44 26.37 -2.35
CA ALA A 279 -4.78 26.23 -1.78
C ALA A 279 -5.13 24.79 -1.37
N GLU A 280 -4.59 23.81 -2.10
CA GLU A 280 -4.77 22.39 -1.80
C GLU A 280 -4.23 21.99 -0.42
N GLU A 281 -3.02 22.44 -0.04
CA GLU A 281 -2.43 22.13 1.27
C GLU A 281 -3.31 22.67 2.40
N ARG A 282 -3.82 23.90 2.26
CA ARG A 282 -4.71 24.52 3.25
C ARG A 282 -6.03 23.78 3.37
N ILE A 283 -6.61 23.34 2.25
CA ILE A 283 -7.86 22.56 2.25
C ILE A 283 -7.65 21.22 2.98
N VAL A 284 -6.56 20.52 2.68
CA VAL A 284 -6.27 19.23 3.33
C VAL A 284 -5.89 19.42 4.80
N GLY A 285 -5.16 20.49 5.15
CA GLY A 285 -4.90 20.88 6.54
C GLY A 285 -6.19 21.13 7.33
N ALA A 286 -7.15 21.86 6.75
CA ALA A 286 -8.47 22.06 7.35
C ALA A 286 -9.22 20.74 7.56
N LYS A 287 -9.20 19.84 6.57
CA LYS A 287 -9.80 18.49 6.68
C LYS A 287 -9.15 17.65 7.79
N LEU A 288 -7.82 17.71 7.89
CA LEU A 288 -7.07 17.02 8.95
C LEU A 288 -7.43 17.57 10.33
N MET A 289 -7.47 18.90 10.50
CA MET A 289 -7.92 19.54 11.75
C MET A 289 -9.32 19.07 12.13
N ALA A 290 -10.27 19.18 11.20
CA ALA A 290 -11.66 18.80 11.43
C ALA A 290 -11.78 17.32 11.82
N SER A 291 -10.99 16.44 11.20
CA SER A 291 -10.99 15.00 11.51
C SER A 291 -10.42 14.70 12.89
N LEU A 292 -9.35 15.39 13.30
CA LEU A 292 -8.79 15.27 14.64
C LEU A 292 -9.79 15.75 15.71
N MET A 293 -10.48 16.86 15.45
CA MET A 293 -11.51 17.39 16.36
C MET A 293 -12.77 16.51 16.43
N ALA A 294 -13.09 15.80 15.34
CA ALA A 294 -14.20 14.85 15.26
C ALA A 294 -13.82 13.40 15.64
N SER A 295 -12.57 13.17 16.08
CA SER A 295 -12.09 11.85 16.48
C SER A 295 -12.64 11.41 17.85
N ASP A 296 -12.30 10.18 18.25
CA ASP A 296 -12.67 9.64 19.56
C ASP A 296 -12.19 10.57 20.70
N GLU A 297 -12.95 10.61 21.80
CA GLU A 297 -12.73 11.55 22.91
C GLU A 297 -11.29 11.52 23.47
N VAL A 298 -10.65 10.36 23.43
CA VAL A 298 -9.24 10.20 23.85
C VAL A 298 -8.27 11.00 22.98
N VAL A 299 -8.51 11.08 21.67
CA VAL A 299 -7.69 11.86 20.73
C VAL A 299 -7.95 13.35 20.95
N VAL A 300 -9.22 13.74 21.13
CA VAL A 300 -9.59 15.14 21.36
C VAL A 300 -8.98 15.67 22.67
N LYS A 301 -9.02 14.86 23.74
CA LYS A 301 -8.38 15.20 25.03
C LYS A 301 -6.87 15.36 24.90
N GLU A 302 -6.23 14.52 24.09
CA GLU A 302 -4.78 14.58 23.85
C GLU A 302 -4.36 15.89 23.16
N ILE A 303 -5.14 16.34 22.17
CA ILE A 303 -4.79 17.55 21.38
C ILE A 303 -5.27 18.86 22.00
N ALA A 304 -6.22 18.81 22.95
CA ALA A 304 -6.87 19.99 23.52
C ALA A 304 -5.89 21.02 24.14
N PRO A 305 -4.85 20.63 24.91
CA PRO A 305 -3.90 21.61 25.45
C PRO A 305 -3.20 22.42 24.35
N ASN A 306 -2.77 21.76 23.28
CA ASN A 306 -2.06 22.40 22.17
C ASN A 306 -2.96 23.29 21.30
N LEU A 307 -4.27 23.02 21.26
CA LEU A 307 -5.24 23.91 20.61
C LEU A 307 -5.41 25.23 21.36
N MET A 308 -5.36 25.21 22.69
CA MET A 308 -5.47 26.41 23.52
C MET A 308 -4.25 27.34 23.39
N ASP A 309 -3.09 26.76 23.10
CA ASP A 309 -1.83 27.47 22.90
C ASP A 309 -1.65 28.00 21.46
N ALA A 310 -2.46 27.52 20.51
CA ALA A 310 -2.45 27.94 19.11
C ALA A 310 -3.15 29.31 18.93
N LYS A 311 -2.53 30.37 19.43
CA LYS A 311 -2.88 31.76 19.12
C LYS A 311 -2.23 32.24 17.82
#